data_AF-A0AB35IPZ5-F1
#
_entry.id   AF-A0AB35IPZ5-F1
#
_cell.length_a   1.000
_cell.length_b   1.000
_cell.length_c   1.000
_cell.angle_alpha   90.00
_cell.angle_beta   90.00
_cell.angle_gamma   90.00
#
_symmetry.space_group_name_H-M   'P 1'
#
loop_
_entity.id
_entity.type
_entity.pdbx_description
1 polymer ?
#
loop_
_entity_poly.entity_id
_entity_poly.type
_entity_poly.pdbx_seq_one_letter_code
_entity_poly.pdbx_strand_id
1 'polypeptide(L)'
;MGKFKNQNGEVILDLDNYIIGRANLTYESSDTLTRVVGFSKEVEQVIFSIVGDASNPRDQVHRAYAQIGWSDSKKNVNFIVKGGGFVNGHILPISYLVKLKD
;
A
#
# COMPACT_ATOMS: atom_id res chain seq x y z
N MET A 1 -7.91 -19.18 -3.14
CA MET A 1 -7.96 -17.79 -3.64
C MET A 1 -7.76 -17.83 -5.15
N GLY A 2 -8.00 -16.73 -5.88
CA GLY A 2 -8.09 -16.77 -7.37
C GLY A 2 -6.74 -16.66 -8.08
N LYS A 3 -6.63 -17.27 -9.27
CA LYS A 3 -5.53 -17.06 -10.21
C LYS A 3 -5.99 -16.17 -11.36
N PHE A 4 -5.29 -15.07 -11.60
CA PHE A 4 -5.51 -14.23 -12.77
C PHE A 4 -4.61 -14.70 -13.89
N LYS A 5 -5.21 -14.89 -15.07
CA LYS A 5 -4.52 -15.32 -16.27
C LYS A 5 -4.52 -14.22 -17.31
N ASN A 6 -3.47 -14.12 -18.10
CA ASN A 6 -3.48 -13.28 -19.29
C ASN A 6 -4.32 -13.94 -20.42
N GLN A 7 -4.36 -13.27 -21.57
CA GLN A 7 -5.12 -13.71 -22.75
C GLN A 7 -4.66 -15.08 -23.30
N ASN A 8 -3.41 -15.48 -23.02
CA ASN A 8 -2.82 -16.75 -23.42
C ASN A 8 -3.04 -17.87 -22.39
N GLY A 9 -3.70 -17.59 -21.27
CA GLY A 9 -3.93 -18.55 -20.19
C GLY A 9 -2.79 -18.69 -19.18
N GLU A 10 -1.74 -17.88 -19.29
CA GLU A 10 -0.60 -17.87 -18.35
C GLU A 10 -1.00 -17.16 -17.05
N VAL A 11 -0.65 -17.75 -15.90
CA VAL A 11 -0.95 -17.15 -14.59
C VAL A 11 -0.02 -15.96 -14.36
N ILE A 12 -0.59 -14.77 -14.26
CA ILE A 12 0.13 -13.52 -14.01
C ILE A 12 0.05 -13.06 -12.55
N LEU A 13 -0.95 -13.54 -11.81
CA LEU A 13 -1.10 -13.29 -10.37
C LEU A 13 -1.80 -14.48 -9.72
N ASP A 14 -1.11 -15.11 -8.78
CA ASP A 14 -1.66 -16.19 -7.95
C ASP A 14 -1.88 -15.67 -6.53
N LEU A 15 -3.13 -15.35 -6.19
CA LEU A 15 -3.46 -14.73 -4.91
C LEU A 15 -3.21 -15.66 -3.70
N ASP A 16 -3.08 -16.97 -3.91
CA ASP A 16 -2.77 -17.90 -2.81
C ASP A 16 -1.37 -17.62 -2.20
N ASN A 17 -0.50 -16.93 -2.95
CA ASN A 17 0.84 -16.54 -2.50
C ASN A 17 0.88 -15.18 -1.78
N TYR A 18 -0.26 -14.49 -1.62
CA TYR A 18 -0.31 -13.15 -1.06
C TYR A 18 -1.11 -13.09 0.24
N ILE A 19 -0.60 -12.29 1.16
CA ILE A 19 -1.33 -11.83 2.34
C ILE A 19 -2.12 -10.58 1.94
N ILE A 20 -3.42 -10.60 2.21
CA ILE A 20 -4.30 -9.44 2.03
C ILE A 20 -4.29 -8.61 3.31
N GLY A 21 -4.02 -7.32 3.19
CA GLY A 21 -4.01 -6.40 4.33
C GLY A 21 -4.69 -5.08 4.03
N ARG A 22 -5.03 -4.39 5.11
CA ARG A 22 -5.55 -3.02 5.09
C ARG A 22 -4.81 -2.21 6.14
N ALA A 23 -4.54 -0.96 5.83
CA ALA A 23 -4.00 -0.02 6.80
C ALA A 23 -4.54 1.38 6.56
N ASN A 24 -4.39 2.22 7.58
CA ASN A 24 -4.76 3.62 7.57
C ASN A 24 -3.48 4.44 7.54
N LEU A 25 -3.31 5.26 6.51
CA LEU A 25 -2.22 6.23 6.46
C LEU A 25 -2.58 7.38 7.38
N THR A 26 -1.57 7.83 8.10
CA THR A 26 -1.67 8.92 9.06
C THR A 26 -0.73 10.03 8.66
N TYR A 27 -1.03 11.22 9.16
CA TYR A 27 -0.22 12.40 8.98
C TYR A 27 1.23 12.24 9.41
N GLU A 28 2.13 12.62 8.51
CA GLU A 28 3.54 12.89 8.80
C GLU A 28 3.84 14.39 8.70
N SER A 29 3.27 15.05 7.68
CA SER A 29 3.35 16.49 7.44
C SER A 29 2.14 16.97 6.65
N SER A 30 2.01 18.30 6.44
CA SER A 30 0.90 18.94 5.71
C SER A 30 0.65 18.41 4.29
N ASP A 31 1.64 17.74 3.70
CA ASP A 31 1.63 17.22 2.33
C ASP A 31 1.85 15.71 2.27
N THR A 32 1.95 15.02 3.42
CA THR A 32 2.41 13.64 3.49
C THR A 32 1.60 12.81 4.49
N LEU A 33 1.04 11.72 3.97
CA LEU A 33 0.48 10.65 4.77
C LEU A 33 1.37 9.41 4.62
N THR A 34 1.62 8.72 5.74
CA THR A 34 2.52 7.57 5.76
C THR A 34 2.00 6.44 6.64
N ARG A 35 2.45 5.22 6.36
CA ARG A 35 2.23 4.05 7.20
C ARG A 35 3.28 2.99 6.93
N VAL A 36 3.97 2.58 8.00
CA VAL A 36 4.84 1.40 7.97
C VAL A 36 4.07 0.18 8.44
N VAL A 37 4.13 -0.90 7.66
CA VAL A 37 3.60 -2.21 8.03
C VAL A 37 4.74 -3.22 8.06
N GLY A 38 4.89 -3.92 9.20
CA GLY A 38 5.88 -4.97 9.38
C GLY A 38 5.29 -6.37 9.15
N PHE A 39 6.12 -7.27 8.64
CA PHE A 39 5.77 -8.66 8.33
C PHE A 39 6.73 -9.65 9.03
N SER A 40 6.32 -10.92 9.12
CA SER A 40 7.11 -11.97 9.76
C SER A 40 8.40 -12.32 9.00
N LYS A 41 8.36 -12.23 7.67
CA LYS A 41 9.45 -12.53 6.74
C LYS A 41 9.76 -11.34 5.83
N GLU A 42 10.84 -11.45 5.06
CA GLU A 42 11.17 -10.44 4.05
C GLU A 42 10.07 -10.34 3.00
N VAL A 43 9.79 -9.11 2.57
CA VAL A 43 8.83 -8.81 1.51
C VAL A 43 9.51 -9.01 0.17
N GLU A 44 8.92 -9.87 -0.66
CA GLU A 44 9.34 -10.07 -2.05
C GLU A 44 8.66 -9.06 -2.97
N GLN A 45 7.36 -8.85 -2.75
CA GLN A 45 6.54 -7.99 -3.61
C GLN A 45 5.39 -7.38 -2.81
N VAL A 46 5.03 -6.15 -3.17
CA VAL A 46 3.80 -5.49 -2.73
C VAL A 46 3.02 -4.97 -3.93
N ILE A 47 1.71 -5.20 -3.92
CA ILE A 47 0.73 -4.55 -4.78
C ILE A 47 -0.20 -3.80 -3.86
N PHE A 48 -0.51 -2.54 -4.15
CA PHE A 48 -1.38 -1.76 -3.29
C PHE A 48 -2.32 -0.88 -4.10
N SER A 49 -3.44 -0.54 -3.46
CA SER A 49 -4.42 0.37 -3.98
C SER A 49 -4.81 1.33 -2.86
N ILE A 50 -4.87 2.60 -3.21
CA ILE A 50 -5.52 3.62 -2.39
C ILE A 50 -6.98 3.59 -2.78
N VAL A 51 -7.82 3.19 -1.82
CA VAL A 51 -9.26 3.22 -1.97
C VAL A 51 -9.73 4.33 -1.05
N GLY A 52 -9.68 5.56 -1.55
CA GLY A 52 -10.12 6.73 -0.79
C GLY A 52 -11.36 7.33 -1.42
N ASP A 53 -12.45 7.38 -0.66
CA ASP A 53 -13.39 8.48 -0.82
C ASP A 53 -12.74 9.67 -0.13
N ALA A 54 -12.32 10.66 -0.93
CA ALA A 54 -11.94 11.96 -0.39
C ALA A 54 -13.18 12.58 0.25
N SER A 55 -13.40 12.29 1.53
CA SER A 55 -14.55 12.83 2.28
C SER A 55 -14.55 14.36 2.27
N ASN A 56 -13.37 14.96 2.02
CA ASN A 56 -13.22 16.36 1.71
C ASN A 56 -12.85 16.54 0.23
N PRO A 57 -13.65 17.24 -0.59
CA PRO A 57 -13.36 17.47 -2.01
C PRO A 57 -12.08 18.27 -2.27
N ARG A 58 -11.43 18.80 -1.22
CA ARG A 58 -10.11 19.46 -1.31
C ARG A 58 -8.93 18.50 -1.17
N ASP A 59 -9.13 17.26 -0.75
CA ASP A 59 -8.04 16.29 -0.63
C ASP A 59 -7.55 15.91 -2.04
N GLN A 60 -6.33 16.34 -2.36
CA GLN A 60 -5.69 16.07 -3.65
C GLN A 60 -4.55 15.09 -3.45
N VAL A 61 -4.71 13.86 -3.95
CA VAL A 61 -3.61 12.90 -4.03
C VAL A 61 -2.82 13.18 -5.30
N HIS A 62 -1.56 13.60 -5.15
CA HIS A 62 -0.69 13.85 -6.29
C HIS A 62 0.16 12.64 -6.63
N ARG A 63 0.65 11.92 -5.62
CA ARG A 63 1.51 10.74 -5.79
C ARG A 63 1.29 9.72 -4.69
N ALA A 64 1.47 8.46 -5.05
CA ALA A 64 1.40 7.33 -4.14
C ALA A 64 2.47 6.31 -4.51
N TYR A 65 3.19 5.81 -3.51
CA TYR A 65 4.18 4.76 -3.70
C TYR A 65 4.37 3.94 -2.43
N ALA A 66 4.90 2.73 -2.60
CA ALA A 66 5.28 1.84 -1.52
C ALA A 66 6.79 1.55 -1.63
N GLN A 67 7.50 1.55 -0.51
CA GLN A 67 8.93 1.26 -0.46
C GLN A 67 9.21 0.09 0.48
N ILE A 68 9.88 -0.93 -0.06
CA ILE A 68 10.39 -2.07 0.70
C ILE A 68 11.79 -1.73 1.22
N GLY A 69 12.13 -2.17 2.43
CA GLY A 69 13.48 -1.96 2.97
C GLY A 69 13.68 -0.59 3.63
N TRP A 70 12.59 0.08 3.98
CA TRP A 70 12.65 1.31 4.77
C TRP A 70 13.23 1.02 6.16
N SER A 71 14.14 1.87 6.64
CA SER A 71 14.89 1.69 7.90
C SER A 71 15.70 0.38 7.94
N ASP A 72 16.28 0.00 6.80
CA ASP A 72 17.11 -1.22 6.61
C ASP A 72 16.40 -2.56 6.86
N SER A 73 15.08 -2.55 7.10
CA SER A 73 14.29 -3.76 7.29
C SER A 73 13.54 -4.14 6.01
N LYS A 74 14.01 -5.19 5.34
CA LYS A 74 13.29 -5.83 4.21
C LYS A 74 11.97 -6.49 4.61
N LYS A 75 11.66 -6.52 5.91
CA LYS A 75 10.37 -7.02 6.45
C LYS A 75 9.31 -5.93 6.54
N ASN A 76 9.65 -4.70 6.16
CA ASN A 76 8.73 -3.57 6.23
C ASN A 76 8.36 -3.10 4.83
N VAL A 77 7.08 -2.73 4.68
CA VAL A 77 6.61 -1.88 3.59
C VAL A 77 6.22 -0.54 4.16
N ASN A 78 6.77 0.54 3.61
CA ASN A 78 6.35 1.90 3.91
C ASN A 78 5.45 2.41 2.78
N PHE A 79 4.18 2.69 3.10
CA PHE A 79 3.23 3.30 2.17
C PHE A 79 3.24 4.81 2.35
N ILE A 80 3.48 5.53 1.26
CA ILE A 80 3.59 6.99 1.28
C ILE A 80 2.63 7.57 0.26
N VAL A 81 1.86 8.55 0.72
CA VAL A 81 1.00 9.38 -0.13
C VAL A 81 1.41 10.82 0.03
N LYS A 82 1.68 11.47 -1.10
CA LYS A 82 2.01 12.88 -1.21
C LYS A 82 0.85 13.61 -1.89
N GLY A 83 0.49 14.77 -1.37
CA GLY A 83 -0.66 15.51 -1.85
C GLY A 83 -0.82 16.87 -1.20
N GLY A 84 -2.01 17.45 -1.37
CA GLY A 84 -2.39 18.73 -0.78
C GLY A 84 -3.83 18.71 -0.29
N GLY A 85 -4.16 19.63 0.60
CA GLY A 85 -5.53 19.76 1.11
C GLY A 85 -5.92 18.74 2.17
N PHE A 86 -5.02 17.81 2.51
CA PHE A 86 -5.18 16.95 3.67
C PHE A 86 -5.50 17.83 4.89
N VAL A 87 -6.41 17.38 5.75
CA VAL A 87 -6.77 18.09 6.99
C VAL A 87 -6.22 17.31 8.17
N ASN A 88 -5.74 17.98 9.22
CA ASN A 88 -5.21 17.28 10.40
C ASN A 88 -6.25 16.27 10.94
N GLY A 89 -5.84 15.01 11.13
CA GLY A 89 -6.73 13.90 11.47
C GLY A 89 -7.31 13.14 10.27
N HIS A 90 -6.97 13.50 9.02
CA HIS A 90 -7.36 12.73 7.85
C HIS A 90 -6.73 11.33 7.88
N ILE A 91 -7.56 10.34 7.63
CA ILE A 91 -7.19 8.94 7.56
C ILE A 91 -7.48 8.48 6.14
N LEU A 92 -6.44 8.08 5.42
CA LEU A 92 -6.57 7.54 4.08
C LEU A 92 -6.39 6.01 4.15
N PRO A 93 -7.45 5.22 3.88
CA PRO A 93 -7.33 3.77 3.89
C PRO A 93 -6.61 3.27 2.63
N ILE A 94 -5.77 2.26 2.83
CA ILE A 94 -5.15 1.48 1.76
C ILE A 94 -5.51 0.01 1.90
N SER A 95 -5.65 -0.64 0.76
CA SER A 95 -5.66 -2.10 0.66
C SER A 95 -4.39 -2.54 -0.05
N TYR A 96 -3.78 -3.63 0.41
CA TYR A 96 -2.56 -4.16 -0.17
C TYR A 96 -2.53 -5.68 -0.19
N LEU A 97 -1.74 -6.20 -1.11
CA LEU A 97 -1.36 -7.61 -1.25
C LEU A 97 0.15 -7.67 -1.07
N VAL A 98 0.62 -8.55 -0.19
CA VAL A 98 2.06 -8.72 0.07
C VAL A 98 2.44 -10.18 -0.13
N LYS A 99 3.43 -10.41 -0.98
CA LYS A 99 4.11 -11.69 -1.12
C LYS A 99 5.37 -11.67 -0.26
N LEU A 100 5.48 -12.64 0.64
CA LEU A 100 6.65 -12.83 1.47
C LEU A 100 7.58 -13.85 0.80
N LYS A 101 8.88 -13.73 1.07
CA LYS A 101 9.84 -14.79 0.74
C LYS A 101 9.54 -16.06 1.54
N ASP A 102 9.85 -17.20 0.94
CA ASP A 102 9.79 -18.52 1.58
C ASP A 102 10.70 -18.60 2.81
#